data_AF-A0A7U9SXF4-F1
#
_entry.id   AF-A0A7U9SXF4-F1
#
_cell.length_a   1.000
_cell.length_b   1.000
_cell.length_c   1.000
_cell.angle_alpha   90.00
_cell.angle_beta   90.00
_cell.angle_gamma   90.00
#
_symmetry.space_group_name_H-M   'P 1'
#
loop_
_entity.id
_entity.type
_entity.pdbx_description
1 polymer ?
#
loop_
_entity_poly.entity_id
_entity_poly.type
_entity_poly.pdbx_seq_one_letter_code
_entity_poly.pdbx_strand_id
1 'polypeptide(L)'
;MERFGITLWLAPGMNIHRNPLCGRNFEYYSEDPLLSGLMASAMTLGVQKLPGVGTTIKHFACNNQEDNRMGSDSVVSERALREIYLKGFETAVKNSQPMSIMTSYNMINGVHAANCYDICKKAARDEWGFCGAVMTDWTTTTDSTRGICTASGCIRAGNDMVMPGTFEDHEEIRRALDEGRLTLRELKWCVCNTIRLCIQSNQYEDAVSYLEQFQDAE
;
A
#
# COMPACT_ATOMS: atom_id res chain seq x y z
N MET A 1 -9.00 -1.42 18.32
CA MET A 1 -7.64 -1.84 17.92
C MET A 1 -6.86 -2.27 19.15
N GLU A 2 -6.58 -1.37 20.09
CA GLU A 2 -5.93 -1.66 21.38
C GLU A 2 -6.50 -2.88 22.13
N ARG A 3 -7.82 -2.88 22.44
CA ARG A 3 -8.47 -3.98 23.18
C ARG A 3 -8.31 -5.38 22.57
N PHE A 4 -8.08 -5.44 21.25
CA PHE A 4 -7.95 -6.69 20.50
C PHE A 4 -6.50 -6.96 20.05
N GLY A 5 -5.54 -6.14 20.47
CA GLY A 5 -4.13 -6.28 20.07
C GLY A 5 -3.90 -6.08 18.57
N ILE A 6 -4.72 -5.27 17.89
CA ILE A 6 -4.59 -5.00 16.46
C ILE A 6 -3.76 -3.73 16.26
N THR A 7 -2.67 -3.83 15.50
CA THR A 7 -1.81 -2.68 15.13
C THR A 7 -2.30 -1.95 13.88
N LEU A 8 -2.56 -2.69 12.80
CA LEU A 8 -2.98 -2.11 11.52
C LEU A 8 -4.46 -2.39 11.25
N TRP A 9 -5.22 -1.34 10.99
CA TRP A 9 -6.56 -1.46 10.45
C TRP A 9 -6.48 -1.36 8.93
N LEU A 10 -6.98 -2.40 8.25
CA LEU A 10 -7.03 -2.50 6.80
C LEU A 10 -8.12 -1.62 6.20
N ALA A 11 -8.01 -0.33 6.45
CA ALA A 11 -8.93 0.74 6.08
C ALA A 11 -8.16 2.06 6.09
N PRO A 12 -8.66 3.10 5.43
CA PRO A 12 -9.86 3.12 4.57
C PRO A 12 -9.65 2.50 3.18
N GLY A 13 -10.74 1.94 2.64
CA GLY A 13 -10.90 1.79 1.20
C GLY A 13 -11.13 3.18 0.58
N MET A 14 -10.41 3.52 -0.49
CA MET A 14 -10.45 4.85 -1.07
C MET A 14 -10.22 4.88 -2.59
N ASN A 15 -10.52 3.79 -3.29
CA ASN A 15 -10.52 3.79 -4.75
C ASN A 15 -11.63 4.70 -5.27
N ILE A 16 -11.39 5.37 -6.40
CA ILE A 16 -12.37 6.25 -7.05
C ILE A 16 -13.61 5.48 -7.50
N HIS A 17 -14.81 6.07 -7.32
CA HIS A 17 -16.05 5.57 -7.93
C HIS A 17 -16.04 5.80 -9.44
N ARG A 18 -15.24 5.03 -10.19
CA ARG A 18 -15.14 5.16 -11.65
C ARG A 18 -16.46 4.84 -12.35
N ASN A 19 -17.20 3.88 -11.82
CA ASN A 19 -18.47 3.43 -12.37
C ASN A 19 -19.40 3.01 -11.22
N PRO A 20 -20.70 3.34 -11.27
CA PRO A 20 -21.64 3.01 -10.20
C PRO A 20 -21.80 1.50 -9.95
N LEU A 21 -21.45 0.65 -10.92
CA LEU A 21 -21.59 -0.81 -10.84
C LEU A 21 -20.43 -1.51 -10.12
N CYS A 22 -19.38 -0.80 -9.69
CA CYS A 22 -18.32 -1.42 -8.91
C CYS A 22 -18.87 -1.93 -7.57
N GLY A 23 -18.76 -3.24 -7.33
CA GLY A 23 -19.33 -3.90 -6.15
C GLY A 23 -18.76 -3.45 -4.81
N ARG A 24 -17.65 -2.69 -4.81
CA ARG A 24 -17.00 -2.16 -3.59
C ARG A 24 -17.13 -0.64 -3.43
N ASN A 25 -17.94 0.03 -4.25
CA ASN A 25 -18.22 1.45 -4.06
C ASN A 25 -18.75 1.77 -2.64
N PHE A 26 -19.45 0.84 -1.98
CA PHE A 26 -20.00 1.07 -0.64
C PHE A 26 -18.93 1.29 0.45
N GLU A 27 -17.69 0.82 0.25
CA GLU A 27 -16.58 1.01 1.21
C GLU A 27 -15.58 2.08 0.76
N TYR A 28 -15.82 2.71 -0.39
CA TYR A 28 -15.04 3.81 -0.93
C TYR A 28 -15.79 5.14 -0.74
N TYR A 29 -15.11 6.27 -0.98
CA TYR A 29 -15.65 7.58 -0.62
C TYR A 29 -16.38 8.29 -1.77
N SER A 30 -15.72 8.52 -2.90
CA SER A 30 -16.26 9.39 -3.95
C SER A 30 -15.67 9.09 -5.33
N GLU A 31 -16.33 9.63 -6.36
CA GLU A 31 -15.75 9.79 -7.70
C GLU A 31 -14.75 10.95 -7.75
N ASP A 32 -14.81 11.88 -6.78
CA ASP A 32 -13.90 13.02 -6.68
C ASP A 32 -12.64 12.67 -5.85
N PRO A 33 -11.42 12.91 -6.37
CA PRO A 33 -10.19 12.57 -5.68
C PRO A 33 -9.89 13.47 -4.47
N LEU A 34 -10.32 14.73 -4.47
CA LEU A 34 -10.09 15.64 -3.35
C LEU A 34 -10.91 15.17 -2.14
N LEU A 35 -12.20 14.93 -2.32
CA LEU A 35 -13.08 14.42 -1.28
C LEU A 35 -12.59 13.07 -0.75
N SER A 36 -12.23 12.14 -1.64
CA SER A 36 -11.69 10.84 -1.25
C SER A 36 -10.40 10.96 -0.42
N GLY A 37 -9.48 11.84 -0.82
CA GLY A 37 -8.24 12.11 -0.10
C GLY A 37 -8.47 12.74 1.28
N LEU A 38 -9.36 13.74 1.38
CA LEU A 38 -9.69 14.42 2.64
C LEU A 38 -10.36 13.46 3.64
N MET A 39 -11.31 12.65 3.19
CA MET A 39 -11.99 11.66 4.04
C MET A 39 -11.01 10.58 4.53
N ALA A 40 -10.14 10.07 3.65
CA ALA A 40 -9.12 9.11 4.02
C ALA A 40 -8.11 9.69 5.03
N SER A 41 -7.73 10.96 4.84
CA SER A 41 -6.86 11.69 5.76
C SER A 41 -7.50 11.82 7.14
N ALA A 42 -8.76 12.25 7.20
CA ALA A 42 -9.48 12.43 8.46
C ALA A 42 -9.63 11.10 9.23
N MET A 43 -9.95 10.00 8.54
CA MET A 43 -10.00 8.68 9.16
C MET A 43 -8.63 8.24 9.69
N THR A 44 -7.58 8.41 8.88
CA THR A 44 -6.20 8.09 9.27
C THR A 44 -5.77 8.86 10.51
N LEU A 45 -5.99 10.17 10.56
CA LEU A 45 -5.72 11.00 11.73
C LEU A 45 -6.53 10.55 12.95
N GLY A 46 -7.79 10.18 12.76
CA GLY A 46 -8.65 9.69 13.85
C GLY A 46 -8.11 8.42 14.49
N VAL A 47 -7.65 7.46 13.68
CA VAL A 47 -7.09 6.18 14.14
C VAL A 47 -5.71 6.38 14.77
N GLN A 48 -4.82 7.09 14.06
CA GLN A 48 -3.41 7.26 14.43
C GLN A 48 -3.17 8.25 15.58
N LYS A 49 -4.23 8.88 16.11
CA LYS A 49 -4.18 9.61 17.39
C LYS A 49 -3.86 8.68 18.56
N LEU A 50 -4.24 7.41 18.46
CA LEU A 50 -3.91 6.43 19.48
C LEU A 50 -2.48 5.92 19.27
N PRO A 51 -1.70 5.75 20.35
CA PRO A 51 -0.34 5.25 20.24
C PRO A 51 -0.28 3.86 19.62
N GLY A 52 0.69 3.65 18.74
CA GLY A 52 1.04 2.33 18.22
C GLY A 52 0.01 1.67 17.28
N VAL A 53 -0.99 2.41 16.80
CA VAL A 53 -1.99 1.89 15.86
C VAL A 53 -2.11 2.78 14.64
N GLY A 54 -2.46 2.19 13.49
CA GLY A 54 -2.62 2.97 12.28
C GLY A 54 -3.42 2.31 11.18
N THR A 55 -3.63 3.09 10.13
CA THR A 55 -4.41 2.70 8.96
C THR A 55 -3.53 2.08 7.88
N THR A 56 -4.20 1.33 7.01
CA THR A 56 -3.65 0.85 5.75
C THR A 56 -4.56 1.33 4.63
N ILE A 57 -4.19 2.44 3.99
CA ILE A 57 -4.99 2.99 2.89
C ILE A 57 -4.95 2.04 1.68
N LYS A 58 -6.11 1.77 1.06
CA LYS A 58 -6.23 0.73 0.03
C LYS A 58 -7.29 1.02 -1.03
N HIS A 59 -7.26 0.41 -2.21
CA HIS A 59 -6.19 -0.45 -2.75
C HIS A 59 -5.40 0.36 -3.78
N PHE A 60 -4.09 0.41 -3.62
CA PHE A 60 -3.19 1.27 -4.37
C PHE A 60 -2.68 0.55 -5.64
N ALA A 61 -3.19 0.81 -6.84
CA ALA A 61 -4.21 1.78 -7.23
C ALA A 61 -5.11 1.20 -8.34
N CYS A 62 -6.07 1.99 -8.83
CA CYS A 62 -6.93 1.64 -9.96
C CYS A 62 -7.77 0.36 -9.79
N ASN A 63 -8.05 -0.08 -8.55
CA ASN A 63 -8.94 -1.21 -8.28
C ASN A 63 -10.41 -0.77 -8.28
N ASN A 64 -10.92 -0.38 -9.46
CA ASN A 64 -12.25 0.21 -9.62
C ASN A 64 -13.27 -0.76 -10.25
N GLN A 65 -12.94 -2.04 -10.37
CA GLN A 65 -13.79 -3.10 -10.91
C GLN A 65 -13.48 -4.41 -10.20
N GLU A 66 -14.52 -5.07 -9.68
CA GLU A 66 -14.37 -6.35 -8.98
C GLU A 66 -14.26 -7.54 -9.93
N ASP A 67 -14.96 -7.47 -11.06
CA ASP A 67 -14.90 -8.52 -12.07
C ASP A 67 -13.47 -8.70 -12.58
N ASN A 68 -12.96 -9.93 -12.43
CA ASN A 68 -11.61 -10.35 -12.76
C ASN A 68 -10.50 -9.45 -12.16
N ARG A 69 -10.68 -8.90 -10.96
CA ARG A 69 -9.70 -7.96 -10.34
C ARG A 69 -8.27 -8.50 -10.19
N MET A 70 -8.08 -9.83 -10.15
CA MET A 70 -6.76 -10.47 -10.09
C MET A 70 -6.08 -10.65 -11.45
N GLY A 71 -6.83 -10.52 -12.55
CA GLY A 71 -6.30 -10.63 -13.90
C GLY A 71 -6.47 -9.36 -14.74
N SER A 72 -7.27 -8.38 -14.30
CA SER A 72 -7.58 -7.17 -15.06
C SER A 72 -6.36 -6.24 -15.20
N ASP A 73 -6.33 -5.47 -16.28
CA ASP A 73 -5.31 -4.44 -16.52
C ASP A 73 -5.99 -3.08 -16.73
N SER A 74 -5.67 -2.14 -15.86
CA SER A 74 -6.12 -0.76 -15.95
C SER A 74 -5.19 0.03 -16.86
N VAL A 75 -5.58 0.14 -18.14
CA VAL A 75 -4.87 0.95 -19.13
C VAL A 75 -5.29 2.42 -18.98
N VAL A 76 -4.38 3.26 -18.50
CA VAL A 76 -4.67 4.63 -18.09
C VAL A 76 -3.51 5.57 -18.42
N SER A 77 -3.82 6.77 -18.89
CA SER A 77 -2.80 7.80 -19.15
C SER A 77 -2.18 8.29 -17.84
N GLU A 78 -0.93 8.73 -17.89
CA GLU A 78 -0.25 9.28 -16.71
C GLU A 78 -1.05 10.45 -16.11
N ARG A 79 -1.63 11.32 -16.96
CA ARG A 79 -2.45 12.44 -16.51
C ARG A 79 -3.62 11.97 -15.65
N ALA A 80 -4.41 11.02 -16.14
CA ALA A 80 -5.55 10.49 -15.38
C ALA A 80 -5.09 9.73 -14.13
N LEU A 81 -3.99 8.99 -14.22
CA LEU A 81 -3.39 8.30 -13.08
C LEU A 81 -3.03 9.29 -11.96
N ARG A 82 -2.33 10.39 -12.29
CA ARG A 82 -1.88 11.40 -11.32
C ARG A 82 -3.00 12.32 -10.82
N GLU A 83 -3.88 12.79 -11.70
CA GLU A 83 -4.93 13.74 -11.33
C GLU A 83 -6.15 13.09 -10.65
N ILE A 84 -6.43 11.80 -10.93
CA ILE A 84 -7.63 11.11 -10.44
C ILE A 84 -7.27 9.96 -9.50
N TYR A 85 -6.61 8.92 -10.00
CA TYR A 85 -6.52 7.65 -9.27
C TYR A 85 -5.49 7.65 -8.14
N LEU A 86 -4.40 8.42 -8.29
CA LEU A 86 -3.35 8.58 -7.27
C LEU A 86 -3.57 9.81 -6.37
N LYS A 87 -4.33 10.81 -6.84
CA LYS A 87 -4.48 12.10 -6.14
C LYS A 87 -5.05 11.96 -4.72
N GLY A 88 -6.01 11.06 -4.52
CA GLY A 88 -6.53 10.76 -3.18
C GLY A 88 -5.45 10.18 -2.26
N PHE A 89 -4.68 9.21 -2.75
CA PHE A 89 -3.58 8.59 -1.99
C PHE A 89 -2.46 9.59 -1.68
N GLU A 90 -2.07 10.41 -2.66
CA GLU A 90 -1.11 11.52 -2.45
C GLU A 90 -1.58 12.45 -1.33
N THR A 91 -2.85 12.84 -1.36
CA THR A 91 -3.45 13.72 -0.34
C THR A 91 -3.41 13.04 1.03
N ALA A 92 -3.80 11.76 1.13
CA ALA A 92 -3.77 11.00 2.37
C ALA A 92 -2.35 10.88 2.94
N VAL A 93 -1.36 10.56 2.10
CA VAL A 93 0.05 10.49 2.50
C VAL A 93 0.53 11.84 3.03
N LYS A 94 0.38 12.91 2.26
CA LYS A 94 0.90 14.25 2.63
C LYS A 94 0.20 14.83 3.87
N ASN A 95 -1.10 14.60 4.04
CA ASN A 95 -1.86 15.20 5.13
C ASN A 95 -1.87 14.39 6.42
N SER A 96 -1.59 13.08 6.35
CA SER A 96 -1.87 12.19 7.48
C SER A 96 -0.88 11.04 7.69
N GLN A 97 0.06 10.81 6.76
CA GLN A 97 1.08 9.76 6.82
C GLN A 97 0.51 8.44 7.39
N PRO A 98 -0.31 7.69 6.63
CA PRO A 98 -0.79 6.40 7.11
C PRO A 98 0.37 5.46 7.43
N MET A 99 0.23 4.59 8.43
CA MET A 99 1.27 3.61 8.77
C MET A 99 1.58 2.67 7.61
N SER A 100 0.57 2.38 6.79
CA SER A 100 0.73 1.49 5.65
C SER A 100 -0.10 1.89 4.43
N ILE A 101 0.36 1.44 3.25
CA ILE A 101 -0.40 1.39 2.00
C ILE A 101 -0.55 -0.08 1.61
N MET A 102 -1.70 -0.46 1.05
CA MET A 102 -1.89 -1.79 0.46
C MET A 102 -2.11 -1.68 -1.04
N THR A 103 -1.30 -2.37 -1.82
CA THR A 103 -1.42 -2.38 -3.28
C THR A 103 -2.63 -3.17 -3.73
N SER A 104 -3.15 -2.88 -4.92
CA SER A 104 -4.23 -3.64 -5.52
C SER A 104 -3.78 -4.94 -6.19
N TYR A 105 -4.75 -5.80 -6.48
CA TYR A 105 -4.56 -7.02 -7.26
C TYR A 105 -4.21 -6.76 -8.74
N ASN A 106 -4.90 -5.78 -9.33
CA ASN A 106 -4.90 -5.57 -10.78
C ASN A 106 -3.54 -5.09 -11.30
N MET A 107 -3.37 -5.22 -12.62
CA MET A 107 -2.29 -4.53 -13.33
C MET A 107 -2.67 -3.07 -13.61
N ILE A 108 -1.65 -2.23 -13.71
CA ILE A 108 -1.75 -0.85 -14.18
C ILE A 108 -0.76 -0.72 -15.33
N ASN A 109 -1.28 -0.48 -16.54
CA ASN A 109 -0.49 -0.44 -17.76
C ASN A 109 0.44 -1.66 -17.92
N GLY A 110 -0.09 -2.86 -17.65
CA GLY A 110 0.59 -4.14 -17.88
C GLY A 110 1.49 -4.65 -16.74
N VAL A 111 1.60 -3.91 -15.62
CA VAL A 111 2.40 -4.34 -14.45
C VAL A 111 1.50 -4.44 -13.22
N HIS A 112 1.56 -5.56 -12.48
CA HIS A 112 0.83 -5.69 -11.22
C HIS A 112 1.18 -4.55 -10.27
N ALA A 113 0.17 -3.95 -9.62
CA ALA A 113 0.39 -2.81 -8.74
C ALA A 113 1.43 -3.11 -7.64
N ALA A 114 1.40 -4.33 -7.09
CA ALA A 114 2.38 -4.82 -6.12
C ALA A 114 3.84 -4.82 -6.63
N ASN A 115 4.04 -5.04 -7.93
CA ASN A 115 5.36 -5.07 -8.59
C ASN A 115 5.67 -3.74 -9.32
N CYS A 116 4.82 -2.73 -9.19
CA CYS A 116 4.95 -1.48 -9.92
C CYS A 116 5.85 -0.49 -9.17
N TYR A 117 7.12 -0.43 -9.57
CA TYR A 117 8.13 0.49 -9.01
C TYR A 117 7.71 1.97 -9.10
N ASP A 118 7.04 2.35 -10.19
CA ASP A 118 6.65 3.73 -10.44
C ASP A 118 5.61 4.24 -9.43
N ILE A 119 4.68 3.40 -8.97
CA ILE A 119 3.71 3.82 -7.94
C ILE A 119 4.25 3.59 -6.52
N CYS A 120 4.89 2.44 -6.26
CA CYS A 120 5.31 2.05 -4.91
C CYS A 120 6.54 2.83 -4.43
N LYS A 121 7.52 3.04 -5.32
CA LYS A 121 8.76 3.75 -4.99
C LYS A 121 8.73 5.19 -5.47
N LYS A 122 8.53 5.42 -6.77
CA LYS A 122 8.65 6.77 -7.35
C LYS A 122 7.56 7.71 -6.82
N ALA A 123 6.30 7.38 -7.05
CA ALA A 123 5.19 8.24 -6.60
C ALA A 123 5.11 8.29 -5.06
N ALA A 124 4.86 7.14 -4.40
CA ALA A 124 4.58 7.15 -2.97
C ALA A 124 5.74 7.70 -2.14
N ARG A 125 6.97 7.25 -2.38
CA ARG A 125 8.11 7.58 -1.51
C ARG A 125 8.94 8.74 -2.02
N ASP A 126 9.41 8.68 -3.27
CA ASP A 126 10.34 9.68 -3.79
C ASP A 126 9.63 11.03 -4.04
N GLU A 127 8.37 11.04 -4.50
CA GLU A 127 7.62 12.28 -4.77
C GLU A 127 6.76 12.75 -3.60
N TRP A 128 6.08 11.84 -2.88
CA TRP A 128 5.13 12.24 -1.81
C TRP A 128 5.73 12.18 -0.41
N GLY A 129 6.90 11.55 -0.24
CA GLY A 129 7.53 11.41 1.07
C GLY A 129 6.82 10.40 1.98
N PHE A 130 6.26 9.31 1.44
CA PHE A 130 5.67 8.25 2.25
C PHE A 130 6.71 7.52 3.12
N CYS A 131 6.52 7.56 4.44
CA CYS A 131 7.45 6.99 5.42
C CYS A 131 7.08 5.59 5.92
N GLY A 132 5.83 5.15 5.73
CA GLY A 132 5.32 3.88 6.23
C GLY A 132 5.77 2.65 5.43
N ALA A 133 5.04 1.54 5.59
CA ALA A 133 5.25 0.31 4.84
C ALA A 133 4.23 0.15 3.70
N VAL A 134 4.61 -0.52 2.62
CA VAL A 134 3.71 -0.94 1.56
C VAL A 134 3.53 -2.46 1.68
N MET A 135 2.30 -2.94 1.55
CA MET A 135 1.98 -4.37 1.54
C MET A 135 1.18 -4.77 0.30
N THR A 136 1.21 -6.03 -0.09
CA THR A 136 0.31 -6.55 -1.12
C THR A 136 -1.12 -6.67 -0.59
N ASP A 137 -2.11 -6.71 -1.49
CA ASP A 137 -3.39 -7.36 -1.15
C ASP A 137 -3.12 -8.87 -0.93
N TRP A 138 -4.03 -9.55 -0.24
CA TRP A 138 -3.86 -10.96 0.12
C TRP A 138 -3.70 -11.83 -1.12
N THR A 139 -2.76 -12.77 -1.10
CA THR A 139 -2.58 -13.78 -2.17
C THR A 139 -2.23 -13.25 -3.55
N THR A 140 -1.84 -11.97 -3.66
CA THR A 140 -1.48 -11.34 -4.96
C THR A 140 -0.35 -12.09 -5.70
N THR A 141 0.60 -12.70 -4.97
CA THR A 141 1.72 -13.46 -5.56
C THR A 141 1.39 -14.90 -5.91
N THR A 142 0.27 -15.45 -5.43
CA THR A 142 -0.09 -16.87 -5.62
C THR A 142 -1.31 -17.07 -6.53
N ASP A 143 -2.28 -16.16 -6.47
CA ASP A 143 -3.59 -16.35 -7.09
C ASP A 143 -3.77 -15.52 -8.36
N SER A 144 -2.73 -14.78 -8.79
CA SER A 144 -2.79 -14.01 -10.03
C SER A 144 -3.14 -14.92 -11.20
N THR A 145 -4.23 -14.59 -11.89
CA THR A 145 -4.74 -15.35 -13.04
C THR A 145 -4.15 -14.87 -14.36
N ARG A 146 -3.45 -13.72 -14.37
CA ARG A 146 -2.82 -13.14 -15.55
C ARG A 146 -1.72 -12.16 -15.16
N GLY A 147 -0.56 -12.27 -15.81
CA GLY A 147 0.63 -11.51 -15.44
C GLY A 147 1.43 -12.25 -14.37
N ILE A 148 2.71 -11.86 -14.19
CA ILE A 148 3.57 -12.44 -13.17
C ILE A 148 3.73 -11.43 -12.05
N CYS A 149 3.29 -11.79 -10.85
CA CYS A 149 3.55 -11.05 -9.61
C CYS A 149 4.43 -11.90 -8.71
N THR A 150 5.74 -11.63 -8.68
CA THR A 150 6.68 -12.34 -7.77
C THR A 150 6.95 -11.55 -6.48
N ALA A 151 7.25 -12.27 -5.40
CA ALA A 151 7.66 -11.69 -4.13
C ALA A 151 8.95 -10.84 -4.24
N SER A 152 9.96 -11.30 -4.99
CA SER A 152 11.15 -10.51 -5.29
C SER A 152 10.85 -9.25 -6.11
N GLY A 153 9.85 -9.31 -7.00
CA GLY A 153 9.37 -8.17 -7.77
C GLY A 153 8.67 -7.13 -6.89
N CYS A 154 7.88 -7.58 -5.91
CA CYS A 154 7.30 -6.72 -4.87
C CYS A 154 8.39 -5.93 -4.14
N ILE A 155 9.41 -6.64 -3.62
CA ILE A 155 10.53 -6.03 -2.88
C ILE A 155 11.27 -5.01 -3.75
N ARG A 156 11.58 -5.33 -5.01
CA ARG A 156 12.24 -4.41 -5.94
C ARG A 156 11.40 -3.17 -6.23
N ALA A 157 10.08 -3.32 -6.31
CA ALA A 157 9.16 -2.20 -6.50
C ALA A 157 9.05 -1.31 -5.26
N GLY A 158 9.50 -1.79 -4.11
CA GLY A 158 9.34 -1.13 -2.82
C GLY A 158 8.03 -1.45 -2.12
N ASN A 159 7.42 -2.59 -2.47
CA ASN A 159 6.38 -3.25 -1.68
C ASN A 159 7.07 -4.11 -0.62
N ASP A 160 6.95 -3.69 0.63
CA ASP A 160 7.77 -4.18 1.74
C ASP A 160 7.29 -5.53 2.31
N MET A 161 6.00 -5.85 2.18
CA MET A 161 5.37 -7.02 2.80
C MET A 161 4.46 -7.77 1.83
N VAL A 162 4.81 -9.02 1.53
CA VAL A 162 3.91 -9.94 0.81
C VAL A 162 2.91 -10.53 1.78
N MET A 163 1.62 -10.36 1.49
CA MET A 163 0.51 -10.77 2.35
C MET A 163 -0.32 -11.87 1.66
N PRO A 164 -0.78 -12.91 2.38
CA PRO A 164 -0.40 -13.26 3.75
C PRO A 164 1.01 -13.89 3.84
N GLY A 165 1.67 -14.11 2.69
CA GLY A 165 2.95 -14.80 2.58
C GLY A 165 2.81 -16.32 2.59
N THR A 166 3.67 -16.98 1.83
CA THR A 166 3.75 -18.44 1.69
C THR A 166 5.21 -18.91 1.76
N PHE A 167 5.43 -20.23 1.90
CA PHE A 167 6.78 -20.78 1.84
C PHE A 167 7.38 -20.60 0.43
N GLU A 168 6.54 -20.65 -0.60
CA GLU A 168 6.91 -20.43 -2.00
C GLU A 168 7.46 -19.02 -2.22
N ASP A 169 6.89 -18.00 -1.56
CA ASP A 169 7.43 -16.63 -1.62
C ASP A 169 8.85 -16.57 -1.05
N HIS A 170 9.12 -17.27 0.05
CA HIS A 170 10.45 -17.32 0.64
C HIS A 170 11.47 -17.99 -0.29
N GLU A 171 11.09 -19.12 -0.91
CA GLU A 171 11.94 -19.80 -1.88
C GLU A 171 12.17 -18.97 -3.15
N GLU A 172 11.16 -18.22 -3.61
CA GLU A 172 11.29 -17.30 -4.74
C GLU A 172 12.28 -16.17 -4.42
N ILE A 173 12.19 -15.56 -3.23
CA ILE A 173 13.11 -14.50 -2.78
C ILE A 173 14.55 -15.04 -2.70
N ARG A 174 14.78 -16.21 -2.10
CA ARG A 174 16.12 -16.82 -2.00
C ARG A 174 16.70 -17.08 -3.38
N ARG A 175 15.93 -17.72 -4.26
CA ARG A 175 16.34 -17.96 -5.64
C ARG A 175 16.65 -16.66 -6.38
N ALA A 176 15.86 -15.60 -6.18
CA ALA A 176 16.12 -14.30 -6.80
C ALA A 176 17.42 -13.64 -6.31
N LEU A 177 17.80 -13.83 -5.04
CA LEU A 177 19.10 -13.39 -4.52
C LEU A 177 20.25 -14.18 -5.14
N ASP A 178 20.13 -15.51 -5.18
CA ASP A 178 21.16 -16.40 -5.74
C ASP A 178 21.40 -16.13 -7.24
N GLU A 179 20.33 -15.86 -7.98
CA GLU A 179 20.36 -15.52 -9.42
C GLU A 179 20.70 -14.05 -9.70
N GLY A 180 20.83 -13.20 -8.68
CA GLY A 180 21.10 -11.77 -8.82
C GLY A 180 19.94 -10.95 -9.39
N ARG A 181 18.73 -11.52 -9.46
CA ARG A 181 17.49 -10.80 -9.83
C ARG A 181 17.02 -9.85 -8.73
N LEU A 182 17.41 -10.10 -7.48
CA LEU A 182 17.17 -9.24 -6.31
C LEU A 182 18.52 -8.99 -5.62
N THR A 183 18.78 -7.77 -5.17
CA THR A 183 19.96 -7.46 -4.37
C THR A 183 19.67 -7.52 -2.87
N LEU A 184 20.68 -7.88 -2.08
CA LEU A 184 20.56 -7.84 -0.61
C LEU A 184 20.25 -6.42 -0.09
N ARG A 185 20.67 -5.38 -0.82
CA ARG A 185 20.37 -3.99 -0.48
C ARG A 185 18.89 -3.68 -0.61
N GLU A 186 18.25 -4.09 -1.70
CA GLU A 186 16.81 -3.92 -1.91
C GLU A 186 16.00 -4.66 -0.84
N LEU A 187 16.36 -5.92 -0.55
CA LEU A 187 15.73 -6.70 0.52
C LEU A 187 15.86 -6.02 1.88
N LYS A 188 17.09 -5.63 2.28
CA LYS A 188 17.33 -4.97 3.56
C LYS A 188 16.55 -3.67 3.69
N TRP A 189 16.41 -2.92 2.60
CA TRP A 189 15.67 -1.68 2.61
C TRP A 189 14.18 -1.90 2.94
N CYS A 190 13.53 -2.91 2.33
CA CYS A 190 12.15 -3.28 2.69
C CYS A 190 12.04 -3.79 4.13
N VAL A 191 12.97 -4.65 4.56
CA VAL A 191 13.03 -5.14 5.95
C VAL A 191 13.13 -3.99 6.95
N CYS A 192 13.93 -2.94 6.66
CA CYS A 192 14.00 -1.76 7.51
C CYS A 192 12.66 -1.03 7.64
N ASN A 193 11.88 -0.90 6.57
CA ASN A 193 10.56 -0.27 6.62
C ASN A 193 9.58 -1.11 7.46
N THR A 194 9.58 -2.44 7.29
CA THR A 194 8.78 -3.35 8.11
C THR A 194 9.17 -3.28 9.59
N ILE A 195 10.47 -3.29 9.91
CA ILE A 195 10.94 -3.20 11.30
C ILE A 195 10.54 -1.86 11.93
N ARG A 196 10.64 -0.74 11.20
CA ARG A 196 10.17 0.57 11.68
C ARG A 196 8.69 0.53 12.05
N LEU A 197 7.86 -0.07 11.19
CA LEU A 197 6.44 -0.27 11.47
C LEU A 197 6.22 -1.13 12.72
N CYS A 198 6.98 -2.22 12.89
CA CYS A 198 6.88 -3.09 14.07
C CYS A 198 7.25 -2.35 15.36
N ILE A 199 8.36 -1.59 15.37
CA ILE A 199 8.81 -0.83 16.55
C ILE A 199 7.80 0.26 16.93
N GLN A 200 7.05 0.76 15.95
CA GLN A 200 5.99 1.75 16.15
C GLN A 200 4.62 1.13 16.40
N SER A 201 4.55 -0.18 16.65
CA SER A 201 3.29 -0.85 16.96
C SER A 201 2.98 -0.78 18.44
N ASN A 202 1.70 -0.93 18.76
CA ASN A 202 1.17 -1.08 20.12
C ASN A 202 1.65 -2.35 20.86
N GLN A 203 2.60 -3.10 20.29
CA GLN A 203 3.30 -4.20 20.96
C GLN A 203 4.59 -3.75 21.66
N TYR A 204 4.98 -2.48 21.51
CA TYR A 204 6.17 -1.89 22.15
C TYR A 204 5.76 -0.78 23.13
N GLU A 205 6.40 -0.73 24.30
CA GLU A 205 6.01 0.13 25.44
C GLU A 205 6.13 1.64 25.13
N ASP A 206 7.08 2.02 24.27
CA ASP A 206 7.36 3.42 23.91
C ASP A 206 6.64 3.89 22.64
N ALA A 207 5.61 3.17 22.21
CA ALA A 207 4.85 3.58 21.03
C ALA A 207 4.16 4.94 21.29
N VAL A 208 4.31 5.86 20.34
CA VAL A 208 3.69 7.18 20.33
C VAL A 208 2.57 7.24 19.28
N SER A 209 1.82 8.35 19.23
CA SER A 209 0.92 8.58 18.10
C SER A 209 1.76 8.65 16.82
N TYR A 210 1.31 8.03 15.73
CA TYR A 210 2.19 7.84 14.57
C TYR A 210 2.67 9.18 13.98
N LEU A 211 1.94 10.28 14.16
CA LEU A 211 2.36 11.59 13.66
C LEU A 211 3.39 12.30 14.53
N GLU A 212 3.48 11.99 15.82
CA GLU A 212 4.47 12.62 16.72
C GLU A 212 5.91 12.37 16.24
N GLN A 213 6.17 11.25 15.56
CA GLN A 213 7.49 10.95 15.00
C GLN A 213 7.96 11.93 13.92
N PHE A 214 7.05 12.70 13.32
CA PHE A 214 7.36 13.65 12.25
C PHE A 214 7.43 15.10 12.74
N GLN A 215 7.16 15.36 14.03
CA GLN A 215 7.16 16.72 14.60
C GLN A 215 8.57 17.24 14.90
N ASP A 216 9.54 16.35 15.12
CA ASP A 216 10.94 16.72 15.41
C ASP A 216 11.83 16.82 14.14
N ALA A 217 11.23 16.82 12.96
CA ALA A 217 11.93 16.81 11.67
C ALA A 217 12.03 18.19 10.96
N GLU A 218 11.61 19.28 11.62
CA GLU A 218 11.78 20.68 11.18
C GLU A 218 12.79 21.42 12.07
#